data_AF-A0A6A6ESW7-F1
#
_entry.id   AF-A0A6A6ESW7-F1
#
_cell.length_a   1.000
_cell.length_b   1.000
_cell.length_c   1.000
_cell.angle_alpha   90.00
_cell.angle_beta   90.00
_cell.angle_gamma   90.00
#
_symmetry.space_group_name_H-M   'P 1'
#
loop_
_entity.id
_entity.type
_entity.pdbx_description
1 polymer ?
#
loop_
_entity_poly.entity_id
_entity_poly.type
_entity_poly.pdbx_seq_one_letter_code
_entity_poly.pdbx_strand_id
1 'polypeptide(L)'
;MYELAFFYFFKLCSERAGKPVKWHHLHSEGWYSTTLDMCSKQIGGFGSYLSSINPQHRDWRWQLRSCTRFYKVHFIRSINNAVSNSKYTKDSPRGRIRALLNAKTPEEYHHLCELLMVKEEDLRIRA
;
A
#
# COMPACT_ATOMS: atom_id res chain seq x y z
N MET A 1 -11.10 15.07 -7.12
CA MET A 1 -12.07 14.01 -7.51
C MET A 1 -12.08 12.86 -6.51
N TYR A 2 -10.97 12.14 -6.30
CA TYR A 2 -10.95 11.00 -5.35
C TYR A 2 -11.22 11.41 -3.89
N GLU A 3 -10.70 12.56 -3.43
CA GLU A 3 -11.02 13.09 -2.10
C GLU A 3 -12.53 13.22 -1.86
N LEU A 4 -13.23 13.87 -2.80
CA LEU A 4 -14.68 14.00 -2.76
C LEU A 4 -15.39 12.63 -2.75
N ALA A 5 -14.90 11.69 -3.56
CA ALA A 5 -15.46 10.33 -3.59
C ALA A 5 -15.35 9.65 -2.21
N PHE A 6 -14.20 9.75 -1.54
CA PHE A 6 -14.05 9.23 -0.18
C PHE A 6 -14.91 9.97 0.83
N PHE A 7 -14.97 11.30 0.75
CA PHE A 7 -15.82 12.10 1.62
C PHE A 7 -17.29 11.65 1.53
N TYR A 8 -17.83 11.54 0.32
CA TYR A 8 -19.21 11.10 0.12
C TYR A 8 -19.43 9.64 0.51
N PHE A 9 -18.48 8.75 0.22
CA PHE A 9 -18.56 7.36 0.65
C PHE A 9 -18.69 7.25 2.18
N PHE A 10 -17.78 7.89 2.92
CA PHE A 10 -17.80 7.83 4.38
C PHE A 10 -18.99 8.58 4.97
N LYS A 11 -19.41 9.70 4.38
CA LYS A 11 -20.65 10.38 4.77
C LYS A 11 -21.86 9.46 4.64
N LEU A 12 -22.01 8.77 3.52
CA LEU A 12 -23.11 7.80 3.32
C LEU A 12 -23.03 6.64 4.32
N CYS A 13 -21.84 6.10 4.60
CA CYS A 13 -21.67 5.09 5.64
C CYS A 13 -22.12 5.60 7.01
N SER A 14 -21.75 6.83 7.36
CA SER A 14 -22.14 7.49 8.62
C SER A 14 -23.66 7.61 8.75
N GLU A 15 -24.31 8.09 7.69
CA GLU A 15 -25.76 8.27 7.64
C GLU A 15 -26.50 6.94 7.78
N ARG A 16 -26.03 5.89 7.07
CA ARG A 16 -26.64 4.56 7.12
C ARG A 16 -26.40 3.83 8.44
N ALA A 17 -25.24 4.02 9.05
CA ALA A 17 -24.90 3.41 10.33
C ALA A 17 -25.45 4.17 11.55
N GLY A 18 -25.95 5.40 11.37
CA GLY A 18 -26.35 6.29 12.46
C GLY A 18 -25.20 6.65 13.40
N LYS A 19 -23.95 6.60 12.93
CA LYS A 19 -22.74 6.81 13.73
C LYS A 19 -21.75 7.67 12.96
N PRO A 20 -21.08 8.65 13.60
CA PRO A 20 -20.08 9.47 12.93
C PRO A 20 -18.91 8.61 12.43
N VAL A 21 -18.37 8.96 11.26
CA VAL A 21 -17.13 8.33 10.80
C VAL A 21 -15.98 8.78 11.69
N LYS A 22 -15.39 7.82 12.39
CA LYS A 22 -14.19 8.01 13.21
C LYS A 22 -13.11 7.05 12.76
N TRP A 23 -11.88 7.54 12.78
CA TRP A 23 -10.69 6.75 12.50
C TRP A 23 -9.88 6.56 13.77
N HIS A 24 -9.45 5.33 14.03
CA HIS A 24 -8.83 4.97 15.30
C HIS A 24 -7.55 5.78 15.55
N HIS A 25 -6.73 6.04 14.52
CA HIS A 25 -5.50 6.82 14.67
C HIS A 25 -5.73 8.33 14.86
N LEU A 26 -6.95 8.83 14.65
CA LEU A 26 -7.33 10.24 14.85
C LEU A 26 -8.18 10.44 16.11
N HIS A 27 -9.05 9.48 16.42
CA HIS A 27 -10.11 9.61 17.43
C HIS A 27 -10.02 8.57 18.54
N SER A 28 -9.04 7.65 18.48
CA SER A 28 -8.92 6.48 19.36
C SER A 28 -10.09 5.48 19.25
N GLU A 29 -10.94 5.61 18.23
CA GLU A 29 -12.08 4.73 17.96
C GLU A 29 -12.46 4.70 16.47
N GLY A 30 -13.27 3.70 16.08
CA GLY A 30 -13.79 3.56 14.73
C GLY A 30 -12.89 2.73 13.80
N TRP A 31 -12.74 3.17 12.55
CA TRP A 31 -12.02 2.45 11.51
C TRP A 31 -10.52 2.34 11.83
N TYR A 32 -10.00 1.10 11.88
CA TYR A 32 -8.58 0.86 12.16
C TYR A 32 -7.69 0.97 10.93
N SER A 33 -8.14 0.37 9.83
CA SER A 33 -7.33 0.35 8.61
C SER A 33 -8.17 0.11 7.37
N THR A 34 -7.60 0.49 6.24
CA THR A 34 -8.04 0.12 4.90
C THR A 34 -6.97 -0.74 4.24
N THR A 35 -7.39 -1.89 3.71
CA THR A 35 -6.54 -2.69 2.82
C THR A 35 -6.63 -2.08 1.44
N LEU A 36 -5.50 -1.70 0.86
CA LEU A 36 -5.48 -0.94 -0.37
C LEU A 36 -5.13 -1.81 -1.58
N ASP A 37 -5.99 -1.78 -2.59
CA ASP A 37 -5.65 -1.98 -4.01
C ASP A 37 -6.01 -0.69 -4.76
N MET A 38 -5.22 0.36 -4.51
CA MET A 38 -5.48 1.72 -4.97
C MET A 38 -4.32 2.23 -5.82
N CYS A 39 -4.63 2.88 -6.94
CA CYS A 39 -3.64 3.60 -7.72
C CYS A 39 -3.15 4.87 -6.99
N SER A 40 -2.08 5.49 -7.50
CA SER A 40 -1.48 6.69 -6.90
C SER A 40 -2.46 7.86 -6.74
N LYS A 41 -3.43 8.01 -7.65
CA LYS A 41 -4.47 9.05 -7.55
C LYS A 41 -5.50 8.74 -6.46
N GLN A 42 -5.88 7.48 -6.31
CA GLN A 42 -6.82 7.02 -5.29
C GLN A 42 -6.21 7.15 -3.89
N ILE A 43 -4.97 6.69 -3.70
CA ILE A 43 -4.29 6.79 -2.40
C ILE A 43 -4.05 8.26 -1.99
N GLY A 44 -3.72 9.13 -2.97
CA GLY A 44 -3.63 10.57 -2.76
C GLY A 44 -4.95 11.18 -2.29
N GLY A 45 -6.04 10.87 -3.00
CA GLY A 45 -7.37 11.35 -2.62
C GLY A 45 -7.85 10.84 -1.26
N PHE A 46 -7.52 9.60 -0.91
CA PHE A 46 -7.83 9.06 0.42
C PHE A 46 -7.06 9.81 1.51
N GLY A 47 -5.77 10.08 1.29
CA GLY A 47 -4.97 10.87 2.20
C GLY A 47 -5.50 12.30 2.39
N SER A 48 -5.88 12.97 1.29
CA SER A 48 -6.52 14.30 1.35
C SER A 48 -7.80 14.30 2.17
N TYR A 49 -8.66 13.28 1.98
CA TYR A 49 -9.87 13.10 2.79
C TYR A 49 -9.55 12.94 4.28
N LEU A 50 -8.55 12.11 4.64
CA LEU A 50 -8.16 11.94 6.03
C LEU A 50 -7.61 13.23 6.65
N SER A 51 -6.88 14.02 5.87
CA SER A 51 -6.37 15.32 6.30
C SER A 51 -7.49 16.35 6.49
N SER A 52 -8.57 16.31 5.70
CA SER A 52 -9.68 17.27 5.83
C SER A 52 -10.56 17.03 7.05
N ILE A 53 -10.60 15.79 7.56
CA ILE A 53 -11.29 15.45 8.83
C ILE A 53 -10.36 15.47 10.04
N ASN A 54 -9.09 15.84 9.87
CA ASN A 54 -8.11 15.88 10.94
C ASN A 54 -7.99 17.29 11.52
N PRO A 55 -8.41 17.53 12.78
CA PRO A 55 -8.33 18.84 13.42
C PRO A 55 -6.90 19.38 13.52
N GLN A 56 -5.89 18.49 13.58
CA GLN A 56 -4.49 18.87 13.69
C GLN A 56 -3.79 19.09 12.34
N HIS A 57 -4.53 19.04 11.22
CA HIS A 57 -4.02 19.31 9.87
C HIS A 57 -2.72 18.58 9.49
N ARG A 58 -2.49 17.39 10.06
CA ARG A 58 -1.34 16.54 9.74
C ARG A 58 -1.32 16.15 8.26
N ASP A 59 -0.11 16.05 7.73
CA ASP A 59 0.16 15.66 6.33
C ASP A 59 -0.50 14.33 5.95
N TRP A 60 -0.98 14.26 4.72
CA TRP A 60 -1.70 13.12 4.18
C TRP A 60 -0.87 11.81 4.19
N ARG A 61 0.47 11.85 4.06
CA ARG A 61 1.32 10.66 4.17
C ARG A 61 1.35 10.13 5.60
N TRP A 62 1.34 11.00 6.60
CA TRP A 62 1.22 10.60 8.00
C TRP A 62 -0.11 9.88 8.24
N GLN A 63 -1.19 10.39 7.66
CA GLN A 63 -2.51 9.75 7.73
C GLN A 63 -2.48 8.35 7.14
N LEU A 64 -1.94 8.22 5.92
CA LEU A 64 -1.87 6.94 5.22
C LEU A 64 -1.01 5.93 5.96
N ARG A 65 0.15 6.32 6.51
CA ARG A 65 1.00 5.39 7.28
C ARG A 65 0.27 4.76 8.47
N SER A 66 -0.63 5.52 9.08
CA SER A 66 -1.35 5.08 10.28
C SER A 66 -2.43 4.03 9.96
N CYS A 67 -3.12 4.17 8.82
CA CYS A 67 -4.33 3.40 8.53
C CYS A 67 -4.29 2.57 7.24
N THR A 68 -3.21 2.58 6.46
CA THR A 68 -3.12 1.76 5.25
C THR A 68 -2.36 0.47 5.49
N ARG A 69 -2.85 -0.63 4.93
CA ARG A 69 -2.19 -1.93 4.98
C ARG A 69 -2.07 -2.49 3.56
N PHE A 70 -0.83 -2.71 3.13
CA PHE A 70 -0.56 -3.38 1.86
C PHE A 70 -0.77 -4.89 2.03
N TYR A 71 -1.56 -5.49 1.14
CA TYR A 71 -1.90 -6.90 1.26
C TYR A 71 -0.78 -7.77 0.70
N LYS A 72 -0.12 -8.57 1.55
CA LYS A 72 0.95 -9.49 1.14
C LYS A 72 0.51 -10.45 0.03
N VAL A 73 -0.75 -10.87 0.03
CA VAL A 73 -1.29 -11.77 -1.01
C VAL A 73 -1.32 -11.08 -2.38
N HIS A 74 -1.68 -9.79 -2.45
CA HIS A 74 -1.65 -9.06 -3.73
C HIS A 74 -0.23 -8.87 -4.23
N PHE A 75 0.71 -8.55 -3.33
CA PHE A 75 2.13 -8.50 -3.67
C PHE A 75 2.64 -9.83 -4.22
N ILE A 76 2.35 -10.94 -3.53
CA ILE A 76 2.74 -12.30 -3.96
C ILE A 76 2.09 -12.67 -5.29
N ARG A 77 0.81 -12.32 -5.51
CA ARG A 77 0.10 -12.57 -6.78
C ARG A 77 0.76 -11.82 -7.93
N SER A 78 1.12 -10.55 -7.74
CA SER A 78 1.82 -9.76 -8.76
C SER A 78 3.17 -10.38 -9.13
N ILE A 79 3.93 -10.88 -8.15
CA ILE A 79 5.17 -11.62 -8.41
C ILE A 79 4.88 -12.90 -9.20
N ASN A 80 3.91 -13.70 -8.76
CA ASN A 80 3.60 -14.97 -9.44
C ASN A 80 3.21 -14.77 -10.90
N ASN A 81 2.51 -13.67 -11.22
CA ASN A 81 2.17 -13.31 -12.60
C ASN A 81 3.40 -12.86 -13.40
N ALA A 82 4.28 -12.05 -12.81
CA ALA A 82 5.46 -11.51 -13.49
C ALA A 82 6.53 -12.58 -13.77
N VAL A 83 6.68 -13.57 -12.89
CA VAL A 83 7.70 -14.64 -13.01
C VAL A 83 7.06 -16.04 -12.98
N SER A 84 5.98 -16.21 -13.74
CA SER A 84 5.17 -17.43 -13.80
C SER A 84 6.00 -18.70 -14.06
N ASN A 85 7.02 -18.60 -14.92
CA ASN A 85 7.88 -19.71 -15.33
C ASN A 85 9.06 -20.02 -14.38
N SER A 86 9.20 -19.27 -13.29
CA SER A 86 10.33 -19.47 -12.35
C SER A 86 10.10 -20.62 -11.36
N LYS A 87 11.17 -21.36 -11.05
CA LYS A 87 11.15 -22.40 -10.00
C LYS A 87 10.88 -21.78 -8.62
N TYR A 88 10.22 -22.52 -7.73
CA TYR A 88 9.99 -22.12 -6.33
C TYR A 88 11.22 -22.39 -5.46
N THR A 89 12.30 -21.63 -5.64
CA THR A 89 13.49 -21.68 -4.76
C THR A 89 13.79 -20.29 -4.19
N LYS A 90 14.54 -20.23 -3.08
CA LYS A 90 14.93 -18.95 -2.46
C LYS A 90 15.71 -18.06 -3.43
N ASP A 91 16.58 -18.66 -4.22
CA ASP A 91 17.42 -17.95 -5.18
C ASP A 91 16.77 -17.75 -6.55
N SER A 92 15.51 -18.12 -6.76
CA SER A 92 14.82 -17.82 -8.03
C SER A 92 14.41 -16.35 -8.10
N PRO A 93 14.10 -15.81 -9.30
CA PRO A 93 13.54 -14.47 -9.43
C PRO A 93 12.34 -14.24 -8.48
N ARG A 94 11.45 -15.22 -8.36
CA ARG A 94 10.33 -15.20 -7.41
C ARG A 94 10.80 -15.09 -5.96
N GLY A 95 11.77 -15.91 -5.56
CA GLY A 95 12.31 -15.92 -4.19
C GLY A 95 12.99 -14.59 -3.82
N ARG A 96 13.78 -14.04 -4.75
CA ARG A 96 14.47 -12.77 -4.59
C ARG A 96 13.53 -11.57 -4.50
N ILE A 97 12.54 -11.46 -5.40
CA ILE A 97 11.55 -10.37 -5.35
C ILE A 97 10.71 -10.46 -4.08
N ARG A 98 10.41 -11.67 -3.59
CA ARG A 98 9.70 -11.86 -2.32
C ARG A 98 10.48 -11.38 -1.10
N ALA A 99 11.82 -11.31 -1.18
CA ALA A 99 12.65 -10.79 -0.09
C ALA A 99 12.41 -9.31 0.20
N LEU A 100 11.86 -8.54 -0.76
CA LEU A 100 11.44 -7.15 -0.56
C LEU A 100 10.43 -6.99 0.59
N LEU A 101 9.64 -8.02 0.90
CA LEU A 101 8.72 -8.02 2.04
C LEU A 101 9.41 -7.98 3.41
N ASN A 102 10.71 -8.29 3.46
CA ASN A 102 11.49 -8.35 4.69
C ASN A 102 12.26 -7.06 4.97
N ALA A 103 12.32 -6.13 4.00
CA ALA A 103 12.98 -4.84 4.16
C ALA A 103 12.41 -4.08 5.37
N LYS A 104 13.30 -3.54 6.19
CA LYS A 104 12.98 -2.81 7.43
C LYS A 104 12.90 -1.31 7.20
N THR A 105 13.62 -0.81 6.20
CA THR A 105 13.63 0.61 5.85
C THR A 105 13.31 0.84 4.37
N PRO A 106 12.81 2.03 3.99
CA PRO A 106 12.67 2.42 2.59
C PRO A 106 14.00 2.32 1.83
N GLU A 107 15.11 2.71 2.45
CA GLU A 107 16.45 2.69 1.84
C GLU A 107 16.87 1.26 1.52
N GLU A 108 16.66 0.32 2.45
CA GLU A 108 16.91 -1.10 2.23
C GLU A 108 16.02 -1.64 1.09
N TYR A 109 14.74 -1.27 1.07
CA TYR A 109 13.83 -1.68 0.00
C TYR A 109 14.29 -1.18 -1.38
N HIS A 110 14.68 0.10 -1.47
CA HIS A 110 15.17 0.69 -2.72
C HIS A 110 16.48 0.06 -3.18
N HIS A 111 17.42 -0.17 -2.26
CA HIS A 111 18.67 -0.86 -2.56
C HIS A 111 18.43 -2.29 -3.05
N LEU A 112 17.51 -3.04 -2.42
CA LEU A 112 17.13 -4.37 -2.90
C LEU A 112 16.50 -4.31 -4.30
N CYS A 113 15.69 -3.31 -4.62
CA CYS A 113 15.16 -3.12 -5.97
C CYS A 113 16.29 -2.89 -7.00
N GLU A 114 17.28 -2.07 -6.69
CA GLU A 114 18.43 -1.83 -7.58
C GLU A 114 19.21 -3.13 -7.84
N LEU A 115 19.50 -3.90 -6.80
CA LEU A 115 20.18 -5.21 -6.92
C LEU A 115 19.37 -6.20 -7.76
N LEU A 116 18.04 -6.21 -7.62
CA LEU A 116 17.16 -7.04 -8.43
C LEU A 116 17.18 -6.61 -9.90
N MET A 117 17.10 -5.31 -10.18
CA MET A 117 17.12 -4.79 -11.55
C MET A 117 18.39 -5.21 -12.28
N VAL A 118 19.57 -5.00 -11.68
CA VAL A 118 20.86 -5.39 -12.26
C VAL A 118 20.92 -6.90 -12.51
N LYS A 119 20.56 -7.70 -11.50
CA LYS A 119 20.68 -9.17 -11.58
C LYS A 119 19.73 -9.79 -12.60
N GLU A 120 18.48 -9.33 -12.67
CA GLU A 120 17.52 -9.87 -13.64
C GLU A 120 17.80 -9.37 -15.07
N GLU A 121 18.34 -8.16 -15.24
CA GLU A 121 18.81 -7.66 -16.54
C GLU A 121 19.99 -8.49 -17.08
N ASP A 122 20.99 -8.77 -16.23
CA ASP A 122 22.11 -9.65 -16.58
C ASP A 122 21.65 -11.06 -16.97
N LEU A 123 20.68 -11.62 -16.26
CA LEU A 123 20.14 -12.95 -16.56
C LEU A 123 19.35 -12.96 -17.87
N ARG A 124 18.65 -11.87 -18.19
CA ARG A 124 17.94 -11.73 -19.46
C ARG A 124 18.89 -11.59 -20.65
N ILE A 125 20.03 -10.93 -20.48
CA ILE A 125 21.06 -10.80 -21.54
C ILE A 125 21.75 -12.14 -21.82
N ARG A 126 21.88 -13.01 -20.81
CA ARG A 126 22.58 -14.30 -20.91
C ARG A 126 21.69 -15.48 -21.34
N ALA A 127 20.38 -15.29 -21.43
CA ALA A 127 19.39 -16.32 -21.79
C ALA A 127 19.01 -16.24 -23.26
#